data_AF-A0A6P8RRE9-F1
#
_entry.id   AF-A0A6P8RRE9-F1
#
_cell.length_a   1.000
_cell.length_b   1.000
_cell.length_c   1.000
_cell.angle_alpha   90.00
_cell.angle_beta   90.00
_cell.angle_gamma   90.00
#
_symmetry.space_group_name_H-M   'P 1'
#
loop_
_entity.id
_entity.type
_entity.pdbx_description
1 polymer ?
#
loop_
_entity_poly.entity_id
_entity_poly.type
_entity_poly.pdbx_seq_one_letter_code
_entity_poly.pdbx_strand_id
1 'polypeptide(L)'
;MRILILGLDGAGKTTILYRLQVGEVVTTIPTIGFNVETVTYKNLKFQVWDLGGQTSIRPYWRCYYSNTDAVIYVVDSCDRDRIGISKSELVAMLEEEELKKAILVVFANKQDMEQAMTPTEVANSLGLPCLKDRKWQIFKTSATKGTGLDDAMEWLVESLKSRQ
;
A
#
# COMPACT_ATOMS: atom_id res chain seq x y z
N MET A 1 9.98 12.95 2.64
CA MET A 1 9.03 12.31 1.71
C MET A 1 7.90 11.71 2.53
N ARG A 2 6.65 11.88 2.08
CA ARG A 2 5.45 11.41 2.77
C ARG A 2 4.80 10.28 1.99
N ILE A 3 4.63 9.13 2.65
CA ILE A 3 4.00 7.94 2.09
C ILE A 3 2.73 7.65 2.88
N LEU A 4 1.63 7.33 2.18
CA LEU A 4 0.43 6.77 2.78
C LEU A 4 0.39 5.26 2.53
N ILE A 5 0.08 4.46 3.55
CA ILE A 5 -0.27 3.05 3.40
C ILE A 5 -1.79 2.92 3.57
N LEU A 6 -2.45 2.46 2.51
CA LEU A 6 -3.91 2.35 2.40
C LEU A 6 -4.32 0.97 1.90
N GLY A 7 -5.61 0.65 2.00
CA GLY A 7 -6.18 -0.66 1.66
C GLY A 7 -7.10 -1.18 2.75
N LEU A 8 -7.81 -2.27 2.46
CA LEU A 8 -8.82 -2.83 3.36
C LEU A 8 -8.24 -3.29 4.70
N ASP A 9 -9.11 -3.40 5.71
CA ASP A 9 -8.79 -4.07 6.96
C ASP A 9 -8.37 -5.53 6.74
N GLY A 10 -7.43 -6.02 7.55
CA GLY A 10 -6.88 -7.37 7.41
C GLY A 10 -5.84 -7.55 6.30
N ALA A 11 -5.62 -6.56 5.43
CA ALA A 11 -4.64 -6.66 4.33
C ALA A 11 -3.17 -6.74 4.77
N GLY A 12 -2.85 -6.40 6.02
CA GLY A 12 -1.49 -6.47 6.57
C GLY A 12 -0.68 -5.17 6.52
N LYS A 13 -1.33 -4.01 6.35
CA LYS A 13 -0.70 -2.68 6.28
C LYS A 13 0.23 -2.37 7.45
N THR A 14 -0.27 -2.47 8.67
CA THR A 14 0.49 -2.21 9.90
C THR A 14 1.65 -3.19 10.08
N THR A 15 1.45 -4.46 9.69
CA THR A 15 2.53 -5.47 9.71
C THR A 15 3.66 -5.10 8.74
N ILE A 16 3.33 -4.62 7.54
CA ILE A 16 4.31 -4.12 6.57
C ILE A 16 5.05 -2.89 7.11
N LEU A 17 4.32 -1.95 7.72
CA LEU A 17 4.94 -0.76 8.32
C LEU A 17 6.02 -1.14 9.33
N TYR A 18 5.70 -1.99 10.30
CA TYR A 18 6.68 -2.42 11.31
C TYR A 18 7.77 -3.29 10.72
N ARG A 19 7.47 -4.12 9.72
CA ARG A 19 8.50 -4.89 9.00
C ARG A 19 9.52 -3.99 8.32
N LEU A 20 9.08 -2.87 7.72
CA LEU A 20 9.95 -1.88 7.10
C LEU A 20 10.71 -1.03 8.12
N GLN A 21 10.12 -0.76 9.29
CA GLN A 21 10.71 0.11 10.30
C GLN A 21 11.75 -0.59 11.19
N VAL A 22 11.40 -1.77 11.73
CA VAL A 22 12.20 -2.47 12.73
C VAL A 22 12.72 -3.82 12.25
N GLY A 23 12.34 -4.26 11.04
CA GLY A 23 12.78 -5.55 10.48
C GLY A 23 12.06 -6.77 11.07
N GLU A 24 11.18 -6.60 12.04
CA GLU A 24 10.49 -7.68 12.76
C GLU A 24 8.99 -7.73 12.46
N VAL A 25 8.40 -8.91 12.69
CA VAL A 25 6.95 -9.08 12.61
C VAL A 25 6.37 -8.79 13.99
N VAL A 26 5.66 -7.67 14.10
CA VAL A 26 4.95 -7.30 15.34
C VAL A 26 3.52 -7.81 15.27
N THR A 27 3.01 -8.40 16.34
CA THR A 27 1.60 -8.76 16.45
C THR A 27 0.75 -7.50 16.48
N THR A 28 -0.15 -7.34 15.52
CA THR A 28 -0.98 -6.13 15.38
C THR A 28 -2.43 -6.41 15.75
N ILE A 29 -3.06 -5.44 16.42
CA ILE A 29 -4.52 -5.38 16.56
C ILE A 29 -5.12 -4.53 15.41
N PRO A 30 -6.41 -4.68 15.08
CA PRO A 30 -7.04 -3.82 14.08
C PRO A 30 -6.86 -2.33 14.39
N THR A 31 -6.22 -1.58 13.49
CA THR A 31 -6.00 -0.13 13.62
C THR A 31 -7.32 0.61 13.48
N ILE A 32 -7.77 1.30 14.55
CA ILE A 32 -9.03 2.07 14.60
C ILE A 32 -8.84 3.51 14.04
N GLY A 33 -7.60 4.00 14.00
CA GLY A 33 -7.25 5.35 13.54
C GLY A 33 -6.10 5.33 12.54
N PHE A 34 -4.95 5.85 12.95
CA PHE A 34 -3.74 5.87 12.15
C PHE A 34 -2.48 5.69 13.00
N ASN A 35 -1.41 5.21 12.37
CA ASN A 35 -0.06 5.20 12.92
C ASN A 35 0.85 6.08 12.04
N VAL A 36 1.80 6.78 12.66
CA VAL A 36 2.81 7.55 11.93
C VAL A 36 4.18 7.12 12.40
N GLU A 37 4.97 6.59 11.47
CA GLU A 37 6.31 6.12 11.76
C GLU A 37 7.30 6.73 10.78
N THR A 38 8.55 6.88 11.25
CA THR A 38 9.67 7.27 10.37
C THR A 38 10.40 6.01 9.93
N VAL A 39 10.31 5.69 8.64
CA VAL A 39 11.02 4.57 8.03
C VAL A 39 12.28 5.11 7.34
N THR A 40 13.44 4.55 7.68
CA THR A 40 14.68 4.84 6.98
C THR A 40 15.01 3.67 6.08
N TYR A 41 15.00 3.89 4.76
CA TYR A 41 15.43 2.90 3.79
C TYR A 41 16.60 3.46 2.99
N LYS A 42 17.76 2.79 3.08
CA LYS A 42 19.06 3.32 2.66
C LYS A 42 19.31 4.70 3.30
N ASN A 43 19.59 5.72 2.49
CA ASN A 43 19.85 7.09 2.95
C ASN A 43 18.61 8.01 2.91
N LEU A 44 17.42 7.46 2.65
CA LEU A 44 16.18 8.22 2.58
C LEU A 44 15.30 7.97 3.81
N LYS A 45 14.70 9.05 4.31
CA LYS A 45 13.73 9.02 5.40
C LYS A 45 12.33 9.30 4.88
N PHE A 46 11.42 8.40 5.19
CA PHE A 46 10.01 8.48 4.85
C PHE A 46 9.20 8.70 6.11
N GLN A 47 8.26 9.64 6.05
CA GLN A 47 7.18 9.71 7.03
C GLN A 47 6.04 8.86 6.48
N VAL A 48 5.78 7.73 7.10
CA VAL A 48 4.81 6.74 6.64
C VAL A 48 3.58 6.80 7.54
N TRP A 49 2.43 7.00 6.91
CA TRP A 49 1.12 7.06 7.57
C TRP A 49 0.33 5.79 7.24
N ASP A 50 0.13 4.92 8.21
CA ASP A 50 -0.71 3.73 8.09
C ASP A 50 -2.11 4.07 8.60
N LEU A 51 -3.12 4.04 7.71
CA LEU A 51 -4.50 4.33 8.10
C LEU A 51 -5.28 3.02 8.25
N GLY A 52 -6.18 2.97 9.23
CA GLY A 52 -7.09 1.85 9.37
C GLY A 52 -7.98 1.67 8.14
N GLY A 53 -8.38 0.42 7.87
CA GLY A 53 -9.10 0.04 6.64
C GLY A 53 -10.53 -0.43 6.85
N GLN A 54 -11.09 -0.31 8.07
CA GLN A 54 -12.46 -0.75 8.33
C GLN A 54 -13.45 0.16 7.60
N THR A 55 -14.56 -0.41 7.14
CA THR A 55 -15.58 0.30 6.35
C THR A 55 -16.01 1.65 6.95
N SER A 56 -16.16 1.73 8.28
CA SER A 56 -16.58 2.96 8.97
C SER A 56 -15.56 4.09 8.92
N ILE A 57 -14.28 3.80 8.66
CA ILE A 57 -13.21 4.81 8.72
C ILE A 57 -12.59 5.16 7.36
N ARG A 58 -12.84 4.39 6.29
CA ARG A 58 -12.34 4.69 4.93
C ARG A 58 -12.72 6.09 4.43
N PRO A 59 -13.92 6.64 4.72
CA PRO A 59 -14.24 8.01 4.32
C PRO A 59 -13.33 9.10 4.89
N TYR A 60 -12.54 8.79 5.93
CA TYR A 60 -11.58 9.73 6.52
C TYR A 60 -10.18 9.64 5.89
N TRP A 61 -9.91 8.70 4.99
CA TRP A 61 -8.61 8.64 4.28
C TRP A 61 -8.30 9.96 3.57
N ARG A 62 -9.32 10.60 2.98
CA ARG A 62 -9.20 11.90 2.31
C ARG A 62 -8.64 13.02 3.16
N CYS A 63 -8.83 12.96 4.48
CA CYS A 63 -8.26 13.94 5.41
C CYS A 63 -6.72 13.91 5.44
N TYR A 64 -6.10 12.88 4.86
CA TYR A 64 -4.67 12.66 4.88
C TYR A 64 -4.01 12.71 3.50
N TYR A 65 -4.72 12.99 2.40
CA TYR A 65 -4.15 12.93 1.05
C TYR A 65 -3.17 14.06 0.72
N SER A 66 -3.37 15.26 1.26
CA SER A 66 -2.56 16.44 0.93
C SER A 66 -1.06 16.22 1.17
N ASN A 67 -0.19 16.69 0.28
CA ASN A 67 1.27 16.54 0.39
C ASN A 67 1.76 15.08 0.42
N THR A 68 1.07 14.15 -0.26
CA THR A 68 1.50 12.76 -0.40
C THR A 68 2.39 12.57 -1.63
N ASP A 69 3.59 12.04 -1.44
CA ASP A 69 4.53 11.77 -2.53
C ASP A 69 4.21 10.43 -3.23
N ALA A 70 3.82 9.42 -2.43
CA ALA A 70 3.44 8.10 -2.90
C ALA A 70 2.39 7.43 -2.00
N VAL A 71 1.62 6.54 -2.59
CA VAL A 71 0.67 5.66 -1.91
C VAL A 71 1.14 4.22 -2.09
N ILE A 72 1.27 3.50 -0.97
CA ILE A 72 1.38 2.04 -0.93
C ILE A 72 -0.03 1.51 -0.68
N TYR A 73 -0.62 0.88 -1.69
CA TYR A 73 -1.92 0.24 -1.58
C TYR A 73 -1.77 -1.26 -1.34
N VAL A 74 -2.20 -1.75 -0.18
CA VAL A 74 -2.00 -3.15 0.23
C VAL A 74 -3.28 -3.94 0.01
N VAL A 75 -3.15 -5.05 -0.70
CA VAL A 75 -4.24 -5.98 -1.03
C VAL A 75 -3.98 -7.30 -0.33
N ASP A 76 -5.01 -7.82 0.35
CA ASP A 76 -5.02 -9.23 0.75
C ASP A 76 -5.24 -10.11 -0.48
N SER A 77 -4.19 -10.79 -0.95
CA SER A 77 -4.33 -11.66 -2.12
C SER A 77 -5.16 -12.92 -1.86
N CYS A 78 -5.47 -13.27 -0.61
CA CYS A 78 -6.33 -14.40 -0.29
C CYS A 78 -7.82 -14.02 -0.24
N ASP A 79 -8.12 -12.73 -0.14
CA ASP A 79 -9.48 -12.23 0.04
C ASP A 79 -10.15 -11.95 -1.31
N ARG A 80 -10.50 -13.03 -2.00
CA ARG A 80 -11.15 -12.97 -3.31
C ARG A 80 -12.54 -12.35 -3.24
N ASP A 81 -13.25 -12.50 -2.13
CA ASP A 81 -14.61 -11.97 -1.95
C ASP A 81 -14.63 -10.44 -1.87
N ARG A 82 -13.62 -9.85 -1.22
CA ARG A 82 -13.53 -8.38 -1.05
C ARG A 82 -12.67 -7.68 -2.09
N ILE A 83 -12.11 -8.38 -3.09
CA ILE A 83 -11.29 -7.74 -4.13
C ILE A 83 -12.05 -6.68 -4.94
N GLY A 84 -13.36 -6.88 -5.16
CA GLY A 84 -14.22 -5.90 -5.82
C GLY A 84 -14.40 -4.63 -4.99
N ILE A 85 -14.53 -4.76 -3.67
CA ILE A 85 -14.57 -3.63 -2.74
C ILE A 85 -13.23 -2.89 -2.77
N SER A 86 -12.12 -3.64 -2.70
CA SER A 86 -10.77 -3.08 -2.78
C SER A 86 -10.54 -2.29 -4.07
N LYS A 87 -11.09 -2.76 -5.20
CA LYS A 87 -11.06 -2.02 -6.47
C LYS A 87 -11.81 -0.69 -6.35
N SER A 88 -13.05 -0.71 -5.87
CA SER A 88 -13.86 0.51 -5.74
C SER A 88 -13.20 1.56 -4.85
N GLU A 89 -12.62 1.16 -3.72
CA GLU A 89 -11.90 2.06 -2.82
C GLU A 89 -10.62 2.62 -3.47
N LEU A 90 -9.86 1.78 -4.18
CA LEU A 90 -8.68 2.22 -4.93
C LEU A 90 -9.06 3.26 -5.99
N VAL A 91 -10.08 2.99 -6.81
CA VAL A 91 -10.51 3.90 -7.87
C VAL A 91 -10.97 5.23 -7.28
N ALA A 92 -11.85 5.20 -6.27
CA ALA A 92 -12.33 6.42 -5.61
C ALA A 92 -11.19 7.24 -5.02
N MET A 93 -10.20 6.59 -4.39
CA MET A 93 -9.00 7.27 -3.89
C MET A 93 -8.17 7.92 -5.01
N LEU A 94 -8.00 7.24 -6.15
CA LEU A 94 -7.16 7.75 -7.25
C LEU A 94 -7.80 8.89 -8.05
N GLU A 95 -9.11 9.10 -7.92
CA GLU A 95 -9.85 10.22 -8.51
C GLU A 95 -9.63 11.56 -7.78
N GLU A 96 -9.05 11.52 -6.57
CA GLU A 96 -8.84 12.71 -5.74
C GLU A 96 -7.64 13.53 -6.23
N GLU A 97 -7.86 14.83 -6.44
CA GLU A 97 -6.89 15.73 -7.07
C GLU A 97 -5.58 15.83 -6.27
N GLU A 98 -5.66 15.74 -4.94
CA GLU A 98 -4.50 15.74 -4.04
C GLU A 98 -3.55 14.56 -4.30
N LEU A 99 -4.07 13.44 -4.81
CA LEU A 99 -3.29 12.24 -5.11
C LEU A 99 -2.89 12.17 -6.58
N LYS A 100 -3.36 13.05 -7.46
CA LYS A 100 -3.10 12.99 -8.92
C LYS A 100 -1.63 12.80 -9.28
N LYS A 101 -0.72 13.45 -8.54
CA LYS A 101 0.72 13.36 -8.79
C LYS A 101 1.40 12.22 -8.04
N ALA A 102 0.75 11.60 -7.05
CA ALA A 102 1.35 10.57 -6.21
C ALA A 102 1.68 9.29 -7.00
N ILE A 103 2.83 8.69 -6.71
CA ILE A 103 3.20 7.38 -7.27
C ILE A 103 2.38 6.30 -6.56
N LEU A 104 1.89 5.31 -7.30
CA LEU A 104 1.15 4.18 -6.73
C LEU A 104 2.03 2.93 -6.68
N VAL A 105 2.21 2.34 -5.51
CA VAL A 105 2.80 1.02 -5.34
C VAL A 105 1.71 0.09 -4.84
N VAL A 106 1.49 -1.04 -5.51
CA VAL A 106 0.51 -2.03 -5.08
C VAL A 106 1.22 -3.23 -4.49
N PHE A 107 0.86 -3.60 -3.26
CA PHE A 107 1.33 -4.82 -2.62
C PHE A 107 0.25 -5.89 -2.73
N ALA A 108 0.49 -6.88 -3.60
CA ALA A 108 -0.22 -8.15 -3.55
C ALA A 108 0.37 -8.93 -2.36
N ASN A 109 -0.24 -8.77 -1.18
CA ASN A 109 0.29 -9.27 0.07
C ASN A 109 -0.29 -10.65 0.44
N LYS A 110 0.37 -11.34 1.37
CA LYS A 110 0.06 -12.72 1.81
C LYS A 110 0.32 -13.78 0.74
N GLN A 111 1.34 -13.55 -0.09
CA GLN A 111 1.78 -14.48 -1.13
C GLN A 111 2.42 -15.77 -0.56
N ASP A 112 2.61 -15.85 0.76
CA ASP A 112 3.00 -17.05 1.48
C ASP A 112 1.86 -18.07 1.67
N MET A 113 0.62 -17.72 1.32
CA MET A 113 -0.55 -18.60 1.44
C MET A 113 -0.92 -19.25 0.09
N GLU A 114 -1.36 -20.51 0.12
CA GLU A 114 -1.61 -21.32 -1.09
C GLU A 114 -2.72 -20.75 -2.00
N GLN A 115 -3.78 -20.18 -1.43
CA GLN A 115 -4.92 -19.63 -2.18
C GLN A 115 -4.70 -18.19 -2.70
N ALA A 116 -3.51 -17.61 -2.50
CA ALA A 116 -3.23 -16.23 -2.87
C ALA A 116 -3.35 -16.00 -4.38
N MET A 117 -4.10 -14.96 -4.77
CA MET A 117 -4.09 -14.43 -6.13
C MET A 117 -2.68 -14.01 -6.51
N THR A 118 -2.25 -14.39 -7.71
CA THR A 118 -1.01 -13.90 -8.30
C THR A 118 -1.05 -12.38 -8.47
N PRO A 119 0.11 -11.70 -8.56
CA PRO A 119 0.14 -10.26 -8.85
C PRO A 119 -0.62 -9.89 -10.12
N THR A 120 -0.57 -10.73 -11.15
CA THR A 120 -1.30 -10.51 -12.41
C THR A 120 -2.81 -10.56 -12.19
N GLU A 121 -3.33 -11.54 -11.44
CA GLU A 121 -4.75 -11.60 -11.07
C GLU A 121 -5.15 -10.36 -10.27
N VAL A 122 -4.39 -9.99 -9.24
CA VAL A 122 -4.66 -8.79 -8.43
C VAL A 122 -4.68 -7.53 -9.30
N ALA A 123 -3.70 -7.36 -10.18
CA ALA A 123 -3.62 -6.20 -11.07
C ALA A 123 -4.84 -6.09 -12.00
N ASN A 124 -5.26 -7.20 -12.58
CA ASN A 124 -6.45 -7.26 -13.44
C ASN A 124 -7.73 -6.99 -12.65
N SER A 125 -7.88 -7.60 -11.48
CA SER A 125 -9.05 -7.40 -10.60
C SER A 125 -9.17 -5.95 -10.13
N LEU A 126 -8.05 -5.29 -9.82
CA LEU A 126 -8.01 -3.86 -9.47
C LEU A 126 -8.14 -2.93 -10.69
N GLY A 127 -7.97 -3.43 -11.91
CA GLY A 127 -7.99 -2.61 -13.12
C GLY A 127 -6.75 -1.72 -13.29
N LEU A 128 -5.60 -2.11 -12.73
CA LEU A 128 -4.34 -1.35 -12.85
C LEU A 128 -3.92 -1.11 -14.31
N PRO A 129 -4.09 -2.06 -15.27
CA PRO A 129 -3.76 -1.81 -16.67
C PRO A 129 -4.52 -0.65 -17.32
N CYS A 130 -5.64 -0.20 -16.72
CA CYS A 130 -6.40 0.95 -17.21
C CYS A 130 -5.79 2.30 -16.78
N LEU A 131 -4.89 2.32 -15.79
CA LEU A 131 -4.23 3.53 -15.31
C LEU A 131 -3.11 3.93 -16.28
N LYS A 132 -3.33 4.98 -17.07
CA LYS A 132 -2.40 5.46 -18.13
C LYS A 132 -1.65 6.72 -17.76
N ASP A 133 -2.22 7.52 -16.86
CA ASP A 133 -1.78 8.84 -16.46
C ASP A 133 -0.98 8.85 -15.16
N ARG A 134 -0.69 7.66 -14.62
CA ARG A 134 -0.05 7.48 -13.32
C ARG A 134 1.07 6.45 -13.39
N LYS A 135 2.21 6.78 -12.77
CA LYS A 135 3.29 5.82 -12.54
C LYS A 135 2.86 4.85 -11.43
N TRP A 136 2.79 3.57 -11.76
CA TRP A 136 2.47 2.53 -10.80
C TRP A 136 3.30 1.26 -11.03
N GLN A 137 3.42 0.45 -9.98
CA GLN A 137 3.96 -0.90 -10.07
C GLN A 137 3.32 -1.80 -9.00
N ILE A 138 3.21 -3.10 -9.30
CA ILE A 138 2.72 -4.11 -8.36
C ILE A 138 3.84 -5.07 -7.97
N PHE A 139 3.89 -5.42 -6.69
CA PHE A 139 4.86 -6.36 -6.13
C PHE A 139 4.15 -7.50 -5.42
N LYS A 140 4.67 -8.72 -5.62
CA LYS A 140 4.36 -9.86 -4.76
C LYS A 140 5.02 -9.62 -3.41
N THR A 141 4.27 -9.72 -2.32
CA THR A 141 4.79 -9.45 -0.99
C THR A 141 4.28 -10.45 0.04
N SER A 142 5.08 -10.68 1.07
CA SER A 142 4.64 -11.31 2.31
C SER A 142 5.13 -10.48 3.48
N ALA A 143 4.21 -9.82 4.19
CA ALA A 143 4.55 -9.03 5.37
C ALA A 143 5.22 -9.88 6.48
N THR A 144 4.81 -11.15 6.62
CA THR A 144 5.32 -12.07 7.64
C THR A 144 6.69 -12.63 7.31
N LYS A 145 6.97 -12.89 6.03
CA LYS A 145 8.29 -13.37 5.57
C LYS A 145 9.24 -12.22 5.24
N GLY A 146 8.73 -11.03 4.95
CA GLY A 146 9.47 -9.88 4.44
C GLY A 146 9.80 -9.95 2.94
N THR A 147 9.32 -10.98 2.23
CA THR A 147 9.66 -11.18 0.81
C THR A 147 9.04 -10.07 -0.06
N GLY A 148 9.82 -9.58 -1.02
CA GLY A 148 9.41 -8.56 -2.00
C GLY A 148 9.29 -7.13 -1.47
N LEU A 149 9.43 -6.90 -0.16
CA LEU A 149 9.36 -5.55 0.42
C LEU A 149 10.56 -4.69 0.01
N ASP A 150 11.77 -5.25 0.00
CA ASP A 150 12.98 -4.52 -0.40
C ASP A 150 12.93 -4.12 -1.88
N ASP A 151 12.56 -5.05 -2.78
CA ASP A 151 12.42 -4.77 -4.22
C ASP A 151 11.40 -3.65 -4.49
N ALA A 152 10.28 -3.68 -3.76
CA ALA A 152 9.26 -2.65 -3.83
C ALA A 152 9.77 -1.27 -3.37
N MET A 153 10.46 -1.23 -2.24
CA MET A 153 10.99 0.01 -1.69
C MET A 153 12.12 0.57 -2.55
N GLU A 154 12.93 -0.29 -3.15
CA GLU A 154 13.95 0.10 -4.13
C GLU A 154 13.31 0.82 -5.32
N TRP A 155 12.33 0.19 -5.96
CA TRP A 155 11.62 0.76 -7.09
C TRP A 155 10.92 2.07 -6.73
N LEU A 156 10.34 2.16 -5.53
CA LEU A 156 9.69 3.38 -5.05
C LEU A 156 10.69 4.51 -4.88
N VAL A 157 11.84 4.24 -4.25
CA VAL A 157 12.94 5.20 -4.07
C VAL A 157 13.43 5.73 -5.41
N GLU A 158 13.72 4.84 -6.36
CA GLU A 158 14.15 5.22 -7.71
C GLU A 158 13.09 6.07 -8.41
N SER A 159 11.83 5.69 -8.28
CA SER A 159 10.71 6.39 -8.90
C SER A 159 10.48 7.78 -8.31
N LEU A 160 10.68 7.94 -7.00
CA LEU A 160 10.62 9.24 -6.33
C LEU A 160 11.78 10.15 -6.72
N LYS A 161 13.00 9.59 -6.85
CA LYS A 161 14.17 10.34 -7.33
C LYS A 161 13.99 10.82 -8.77
N SER A 162 13.42 10.00 -9.65
CA SER A 162 13.19 10.38 -11.06
C SER A 162 12.16 11.49 -11.28
N ARG A 163 11.43 11.86 -10.23
CA ARG A 163 10.38 12.89 -10.26
C ARG A 163 10.90 14.27 -9.81
N GLN A 164 12.07 14.31 -9.17
CA GLN A 164 12.79 15.55 -8.84
C GLN A 164 13.67 15.96 -10.02
#